data_AF-A0A429RTJ9-F1
#
_entry.id   AF-A0A429RTJ9-F1
#
_cell.length_a   1.000
_cell.length_b   1.000
_cell.length_c   1.000
_cell.angle_alpha   90.00
_cell.angle_beta   90.00
_cell.angle_gamma   90.00
#
_symmetry.space_group_name_H-M   'P 1'
#
loop_
_entity.id
_entity.type
_entity.pdbx_description
1 polymer ?
#
loop_
_entity_poly.entity_id
_entity_poly.type
_entity_poly.pdbx_seq_one_letter_code
_entity_poly.pdbx_strand_id
1 'polypeptide(L)' 'MRFLPTEEQTDFARAVRALLAAADVPAAVRAWAAGDFAPGRAVWKRLAAAGLFAPAAPEAYGGAGPLPVELAAAMVEVG' A
#
# COMPACT_ATOMS: atom_id res chain seq x y z
N MET A 1 19.79 -20.59 3.23
CA MET A 1 18.53 -19.81 3.28
C MET A 1 18.75 -18.50 2.55
N ARG A 2 17.80 -18.04 1.73
CA ARG A 2 17.91 -16.78 0.98
C ARG A 2 16.83 -15.82 1.51
N PHE A 3 17.26 -14.67 2.00
CA PHE A 3 16.39 -13.61 2.56
C PHE A 3 16.28 -12.39 1.63
N LEU A 4 16.88 -12.48 0.44
CA LEU A 4 16.79 -11.41 -0.55
C LEU A 4 15.39 -11.42 -1.17
N PRO A 5 14.68 -10.27 -1.22
CA PRO A 5 13.42 -10.16 -1.97
C PRO A 5 13.60 -10.58 -3.43
N THR A 6 12.50 -11.04 -4.03
CA THR A 6 12.43 -11.18 -5.48
C THR A 6 12.36 -9.80 -6.14
N GLU A 7 12.57 -9.77 -7.46
CA GLU A 7 12.36 -8.55 -8.25
C GLU A 7 10.91 -8.08 -8.16
N GLU A 8 9.95 -9.01 -8.29
CA GLU A 8 8.50 -8.73 -8.15
C GLU A 8 8.15 -8.11 -6.80
N GLN A 9 8.70 -8.63 -5.69
CA GLN A 9 8.50 -8.05 -4.36
C GLN A 9 9.08 -6.64 -4.24
N THR A 10 10.25 -6.43 -4.83
CA THR A 10 10.91 -5.12 -4.87
C THR A 10 10.11 -4.11 -5.69
N ASP A 11 9.59 -4.53 -6.84
CA ASP A 11 8.80 -3.70 -7.73
C ASP A 11 7.44 -3.37 -7.14
N PHE A 12 6.82 -4.31 -6.45
CA PHE A 12 5.59 -4.06 -5.69
C PHE A 12 5.80 -2.96 -4.63
N ALA A 13 6.84 -3.07 -3.81
CA ALA A 13 7.18 -2.03 -2.82
C ALA A 13 7.47 -0.68 -3.49
N ARG A 14 8.24 -0.67 -4.59
CA ARG A 14 8.53 0.55 -5.35
C ARG A 14 7.26 1.21 -5.89
N ALA A 15 6.30 0.43 -6.36
CA ALA A 15 5.01 0.93 -6.84
C ALA A 15 4.21 1.59 -5.71
N VAL A 16 4.15 0.97 -4.51
CA VAL A 16 3.50 1.56 -3.32
C VAL A 16 4.18 2.87 -2.94
N ARG A 17 5.52 2.90 -2.86
CA ARG A 17 6.29 4.12 -2.58
C ARG A 17 5.99 5.23 -3.60
N ALA A 18 5.92 4.90 -4.88
CA ALA A 18 5.66 5.88 -5.93
C ALA A 18 4.26 6.50 -5.79
N LEU A 19 3.24 5.70 -5.47
CA LEU A 19 1.88 6.19 -5.23
C LEU A 19 1.81 7.11 -4.01
N LEU A 20 2.52 6.77 -2.94
CA LEU A 20 2.62 7.61 -1.73
C LEU A 20 3.38 8.90 -2.00
N ALA A 21 4.50 8.84 -2.74
CA ALA A 21 5.28 10.02 -3.11
C ALA A 21 4.52 10.98 -4.04
N ALA A 22 3.65 10.45 -4.90
CA ALA A 22 2.75 11.24 -5.74
C ALA A 22 1.54 11.81 -4.98
N ALA A 23 1.28 11.34 -3.76
CA ALA A 23 0.26 11.88 -2.88
C ALA A 23 0.86 12.95 -1.95
N ASP A 24 0.11 14.03 -1.71
CA ASP A 24 0.44 14.97 -0.64
C ASP A 24 0.02 14.38 0.72
N VAL A 25 0.70 13.31 1.14
CA VAL A 25 0.47 12.61 2.40
C VAL A 25 0.60 13.57 3.60
N PRO A 26 1.60 14.48 3.66
CA PRO A 26 1.67 15.44 4.76
C PRO A 26 0.43 16.35 4.86
N ALA A 27 -0.10 16.87 3.76
CA ALA A 27 -1.33 17.66 3.79
C ALA A 27 -2.53 16.80 4.18
N ALA A 28 -2.63 15.56 3.67
CA ALA A 28 -3.70 14.65 4.02
C ALA A 28 -3.73 14.31 5.52
N VAL A 29 -2.57 14.09 6.14
CA VAL A 29 -2.46 13.84 7.59
C VAL A 29 -2.86 15.07 8.40
N ARG A 30 -2.43 16.28 8.01
CA ARG A 30 -2.85 17.53 8.68
C ARG A 30 -4.35 17.76 8.57
N ALA A 31 -4.94 17.54 7.40
CA ALA A 31 -6.39 17.62 7.20
C ALA A 31 -7.13 16.62 8.09
N TRP A 32 -6.63 15.39 8.17
CA TRP A 32 -7.19 14.33 9.02
C TRP A 32 -7.20 14.74 10.50
N ALA A 33 -6.09 15.32 10.99
CA ALA A 33 -5.99 15.84 12.35
C ALA A 33 -6.96 17.01 12.63
N ALA A 34 -7.30 17.79 11.59
CA ALA A 34 -8.29 18.85 11.66
C ALA A 34 -9.75 18.36 11.47
N GLY A 35 -9.97 17.06 11.31
CA GLY A 35 -11.29 16.44 11.12
C GLY A 35 -11.74 16.31 9.67
N ASP A 36 -10.95 16.76 8.70
CA ASP A 36 -11.19 16.49 7.28
C ASP A 36 -10.48 15.20 6.84
N PHE A 37 -11.24 14.11 6.83
CA PHE A 37 -10.76 12.79 6.44
C PHE A 37 -10.78 12.55 4.92
N ALA A 38 -11.33 13.46 4.12
CA ALA A 38 -11.50 13.23 2.68
C ALA A 38 -10.16 13.06 1.94
N PRO A 39 -9.11 13.87 2.19
CA PRO A 39 -7.82 13.70 1.54
C PRO A 39 -7.16 12.36 1.88
N GLY A 40 -7.14 11.94 3.15
CA GLY A 40 -6.55 10.66 3.54
C GLY A 40 -7.31 9.46 2.96
N ARG A 41 -8.65 9.52 2.91
CA ARG A 41 -9.44 8.49 2.22
C ARG A 41 -9.15 8.44 0.73
N ALA A 42 -8.85 9.56 0.08
CA ALA A 42 -8.47 9.58 -1.33
C ALA A 42 -7.13 8.87 -1.57
N VAL A 43 -6.15 9.03 -0.66
CA VAL A 43 -4.88 8.27 -0.69
C VAL A 43 -5.16 6.77 -0.57
N TRP A 44 -5.92 6.35 0.44
CA TRP A 44 -6.27 4.95 0.63
C TRP A 44 -7.04 4.33 -0.54
N LYS A 45 -7.97 5.09 -1.15
CA LYS A 45 -8.67 4.63 -2.37
C LYS A 45 -7.73 4.39 -3.54
N ARG A 46 -6.71 5.24 -3.74
CA ARG A 46 -5.71 5.06 -4.79
C ARG A 46 -4.85 3.81 -4.53
N LEU A 47 -4.40 3.62 -3.29
CA LEU A 47 -3.65 2.42 -2.90
C LEU A 47 -4.49 1.15 -3.07
N ALA A 48 -5.76 1.18 -2.67
CA ALA A 48 -6.69 0.07 -2.86
C ALA A 48 -6.88 -0.28 -4.34
N ALA A 49 -7.06 0.74 -5.19
CA ALA A 49 -7.19 0.57 -6.64
C ALA A 49 -5.91 0.01 -7.29
N ALA A 50 -4.74 0.26 -6.69
CA ALA A 50 -3.47 -0.32 -7.10
C ALA A 50 -3.21 -1.72 -6.52
N GLY A 51 -4.16 -2.31 -5.79
CA GLY A 51 -4.07 -3.67 -5.29
C GLY A 51 -3.32 -3.84 -3.97
N LEU A 52 -3.10 -2.77 -3.18
CA LEU A 52 -2.38 -2.83 -1.89
C LEU A 52 -2.88 -3.95 -0.96
N PHE A 53 -4.17 -4.25 -0.99
CA PHE A 53 -4.81 -5.23 -0.11
C PHE A 53 -4.89 -6.65 -0.70
N ALA A 54 -4.58 -6.83 -1.98
CA ALA A 54 -4.64 -8.14 -2.63
C ALA A 54 -3.76 -9.21 -1.94
N PRO A 55 -2.53 -8.90 -1.45
CA PRO A 55 -1.67 -9.86 -0.72
C PRO A 55 -2.23 -10.38 0.62
N ALA A 56 -3.27 -9.75 1.17
CA ALA A 56 -3.88 -10.15 2.44
C ALA A 56 -5.19 -10.93 2.25
N ALA A 57 -5.75 -10.91 1.03
CA ALA A 57 -7.09 -11.42 0.74
C ALA A 57 -7.03 -12.72 -0.08
N PRO A 58 -7.85 -13.72 0.25
CA PRO A 58 -8.05 -14.88 -0.61
C PRO A 58 -8.56 -14.51 -2.01
N GLU A 59 -8.20 -15.31 -3.01
CA GLU A 59 -8.61 -15.13 -4.42
C GLU A 59 -10.14 -15.13 -4.60
N ALA A 60 -10.87 -15.90 -3.77
CA ALA A 60 -12.35 -15.93 -3.77
C ALA A 60 -13.00 -14.55 -3.51
N TYR A 61 -12.24 -13.60 -2.97
CA TYR A 61 -12.66 -12.22 -2.71
C TYR A 61 -11.96 -11.21 -3.62
N GLY A 62 -11.33 -11.66 -4.72
CA GLY A 62 -10.57 -10.82 -5.64
C GLY A 62 -9.17 -10.46 -5.13
N GLY A 63 -8.65 -11.16 -4.12
CA GLY A 63 -7.27 -11.03 -3.67
C GLY A 63 -6.28 -11.88 -4.48
N ALA A 64 -5.01 -11.84 -4.08
CA ALA A 64 -3.92 -12.62 -4.67
C ALA A 64 -3.52 -13.84 -3.82
N GLY A 65 -4.25 -14.09 -2.72
CA GLY A 65 -3.88 -15.07 -1.71
C GLY A 65 -3.00 -14.46 -0.61
N PRO A 66 -2.82 -15.19 0.51
CA PRO A 66 -1.96 -14.75 1.61
C PRO A 66 -0.49 -14.76 1.17
N LEU A 67 0.02 -13.58 0.84
CA LEU A 67 1.38 -13.32 0.36
C LEU A 67 2.10 -12.46 1.41
N PRO A 68 2.65 -13.07 2.48
CA PRO A 68 3.11 -12.34 3.66
C PRO A 68 4.35 -11.47 3.40
N VAL A 69 5.19 -11.82 2.42
CA VAL A 69 6.42 -11.04 2.11
C VAL A 69 6.04 -9.76 1.38
N GLU A 70 5.17 -9.85 0.39
CA GLU A 70 4.60 -8.74 -0.36
C GLU A 70 3.80 -7.82 0.56
N LEU A 71 2.96 -8.39 1.43
CA LEU A 71 2.23 -7.64 2.45
C LEU A 71 3.17 -6.88 3.38
N ALA A 72 4.22 -7.54 3.89
CA ALA A 72 5.20 -6.90 4.75
C ALA A 72 5.94 -5.76 4.02
N ALA A 73 6.36 -5.98 2.77
CA ALA A 73 7.01 -4.98 1.95
C ALA A 73 6.12 -3.75 1.72
N ALA A 74 4.83 -3.96 1.43
CA ALA A 74 3.85 -2.87 1.34
C ALA A 74 3.68 -2.09 2.66
N MET A 75 3.61 -2.78 3.80
CA MET A 75 3.45 -2.12 5.10
C MET A 75 4.67 -1.32 5.51
N VAL A 76 5.89 -1.71 5.09
CA VAL A 76 7.11 -0.91 5.27
C VAL A 76 7.02 0.41 4.51
N GLU A 77 6.41 0.44 3.33
CA GLU A 77 6.25 1.68 2.55
C GLU A 77 5.12 2.57 3.09
N VAL A 78 4.07 1.98 3.67
CA VAL A 78 2.91 2.70 4.21
C VAL A 78 3.16 3.28 5.62
N GLY A 79 4.03 2.65 6.41
CA GLY A 79 4.36 3.06 7.78
C GLY A 79 5.25 4.28 7.86
#